data_AF-A0A5K0X2S6-F1
#
_entry.id   AF-A0A5K0X2S6-F1
#
_cell.length_a   1.000
_cell.length_b   1.000
_cell.length_c   1.000
_cell.angle_alpha   90.00
_cell.angle_beta   90.00
_cell.angle_gamma   90.00
#
_symmetry.space_group_name_H-M   'P 1'
#
loop_
_entity.id
_entity.type
_entity.pdbx_description
1 polymer ?
#
loop_
_entity_poly.entity_id
_entity_poly.type
_entity_poly.pdbx_seq_one_letter_code
_entity_poly.pdbx_strand_id
1 'polypeptide(L)'
;YGKIFTTHLFGKRSVVSAHAHFNKWVLQNEGRLFTAKYPKGLSAIIGKYGMLSIHGDLHRKLHGVAVSLLSMDKLKAHFLAEVDSMIRSRVNQWIGNDILLQDECRKVQLLCPSPPLFFGLPDRLRQRHLFKMLAS
;
A
#
# COMPACT_ATOMS: atom_id res chain seq x y z
N TYR A 1 25.15 3.02 21.28
CA TYR A 1 24.19 1.92 21.09
C TYR A 1 24.42 1.09 19.82
N GLY A 2 24.97 1.65 18.73
CA GLY A 2 25.28 0.89 17.51
C GLY A 2 24.13 0.85 16.52
N LYS A 3 24.33 0.18 15.36
CA LYS A 3 23.33 0.10 14.28
C LYS A 3 22.13 -0.78 14.62
N ILE A 4 22.22 -1.60 15.66
CA ILE A 4 21.14 -2.43 16.21
C ILE A 4 21.14 -2.23 17.72
N PHE A 5 20.01 -1.81 18.29
CA PHE A 5 19.89 -1.55 19.71
C PHE A 5 18.50 -1.83 20.24
N THR A 6 18.40 -2.10 21.55
CA THR A 6 17.13 -2.33 22.24
C THR A 6 16.63 -1.05 22.90
N THR A 7 15.34 -0.77 22.76
CA THR A 7 14.65 0.34 23.42
C THR A 7 13.22 -0.10 23.79
N HIS A 8 12.45 0.77 24.45
CA HIS A 8 11.02 0.56 24.68
C HIS A 8 10.23 1.50 23.76
N LEU A 9 9.53 0.93 22.78
CA LEU A 9 8.65 1.65 21.87
C LEU A 9 7.21 1.17 22.08
N PHE A 10 6.26 2.10 22.14
CA PHE A 10 4.83 1.80 22.34
C PHE A 10 4.55 0.89 23.55
N GLY A 11 5.28 1.08 24.64
CA GLY A 11 5.15 0.30 25.88
C GLY A 11 5.66 -1.14 25.78
N LYS A 12 6.42 -1.48 24.73
CA LYS A 12 6.99 -2.82 24.52
C LYS A 12 8.49 -2.76 24.25
N ARG A 13 9.23 -3.72 24.79
CA ARG A 13 10.64 -3.90 24.46
C ARG A 13 10.78 -4.20 22.96
N SER A 14 11.52 -3.34 22.27
CA SER A 14 11.64 -3.31 20.82
C SER A 14 13.11 -3.23 20.42
N VAL A 15 13.50 -4.02 19.42
CA VAL A 15 14.82 -3.94 18.79
C VAL A 15 14.70 -3.02 17.58
N VAL A 16 15.49 -1.95 17.56
CA VAL A 16 15.57 -1.02 16.44
C VAL A 16 16.83 -1.32 15.65
N SER A 17 16.68 -1.48 14.32
CA SER A 17 17.79 -1.73 13.41
C SER A 17 17.85 -0.67 12.31
N ALA A 18 18.99 0.00 12.23
CA ALA A 18 19.40 0.87 11.13
C ALA A 18 20.42 0.17 10.19
N HIS A 19 20.58 -1.16 10.30
CA HIS A 19 21.53 -1.92 9.49
C HIS A 19 20.87 -2.50 8.24
N ALA A 20 21.28 -2.06 7.04
CA ALA A 20 20.65 -2.43 5.78
C ALA A 20 20.58 -3.94 5.52
N HIS A 21 21.69 -4.67 5.74
CA HIS A 21 21.71 -6.12 5.51
C HIS A 21 20.82 -6.87 6.51
N PHE A 22 20.74 -6.40 7.75
CA PHE A 22 19.86 -6.99 8.76
C PHE A 22 18.39 -6.72 8.41
N ASN A 23 18.06 -5.50 8.00
CA ASN A 23 16.71 -5.12 7.58
C ASN A 23 16.27 -5.95 6.37
N LYS A 24 17.15 -6.15 5.38
CA LYS A 24 16.87 -7.03 4.23
C LYS A 24 16.59 -8.46 4.67
N TRP A 25 17.40 -9.00 5.59
CA TRP A 25 17.22 -10.35 6.11
C TRP A 25 15.91 -10.51 6.89
N VAL A 26 15.53 -9.51 7.70
CA VAL A 26 14.24 -9.49 8.42
C VAL A 26 13.07 -9.51 7.44
N LEU A 27 13.10 -8.66 6.42
CA LEU A 27 12.05 -8.58 5.39
C LEU A 27 11.94 -9.87 4.57
N GLN A 28 13.07 -10.50 4.22
CA GLN A 28 13.08 -11.78 3.50
C GLN A 28 12.53 -12.96 4.32
N ASN A 29 12.55 -12.86 5.65
CA ASN A 29 12.06 -13.88 6.56
C ASN A 29 10.68 -13.54 7.16
N GLU A 30 9.97 -12.57 6.57
CA GLU A 30 8.60 -12.26 6.92
C GLU A 30 7.68 -13.46 6.65
N GLY A 31 6.84 -13.81 7.63
CA GLY A 31 5.98 -14.99 7.60
C GLY A 31 6.61 -16.27 8.15
N ARG A 32 7.94 -16.33 8.32
CA ARG A 32 8.66 -17.48 8.90
C ARG A 32 9.22 -17.19 10.28
N LEU A 33 10.07 -16.17 10.39
CA LEU A 33 10.73 -15.76 11.64
C LEU A 33 10.15 -14.46 12.19
N PHE A 34 9.60 -13.62 11.30
CA PHE A 34 9.06 -12.31 11.65
C PHE A 34 7.62 -12.17 11.16
N THR A 35 6.85 -11.34 11.86
CA THR A 35 5.47 -11.01 11.48
C THR A 35 5.29 -9.51 11.61
N ALA A 36 4.79 -8.85 10.56
CA ALA A 36 4.48 -7.43 10.61
C ALA A 36 3.41 -7.15 11.68
N LYS A 37 3.75 -6.35 12.69
CA LYS A 37 2.82 -5.91 13.72
C LYS A 37 2.85 -4.40 13.79
N TYR A 38 1.67 -3.80 13.66
CA TYR A 38 1.51 -2.36 13.72
C TYR A 38 0.90 -1.94 15.08
N PRO A 39 1.17 -0.71 15.55
CA PRO A 39 0.55 -0.19 16.76
C PRO A 39 -0.98 -0.23 16.68
N LYS A 40 -1.64 -0.38 17.83
CA LYS A 40 -3.10 -0.58 17.90
C LYS A 40 -3.88 0.54 17.20
N GLY A 41 -3.46 1.80 17.34
CA GLY A 41 -4.11 2.94 16.69
C GLY A 41 -4.10 2.83 15.15
N LEU A 42 -2.99 2.37 14.56
CA LEU A 42 -2.89 2.19 13.12
C LEU A 42 -3.72 1.00 12.64
N SER A 43 -3.71 -0.11 13.39
CA SER A 43 -4.55 -1.28 13.07
C SER A 43 -6.05 -1.00 13.16
N ALA A 44 -6.48 -0.08 14.03
CA ALA A 44 -7.88 0.30 14.17
C ALA A 44 -8.39 1.07 12.93
N ILE A 45 -7.56 1.92 12.35
CA ILE A 45 -7.90 2.71 11.15
C ILE A 45 -7.91 1.82 9.90
N ILE A 46 -6.91 0.96 9.74
CA ILE A 46 -6.77 0.06 8.58
C ILE A 46 -7.85 -1.04 8.59
N GLY A 47 -8.29 -1.45 9.78
CA GLY A 47 -9.24 -2.54 9.96
C GLY A 47 -8.59 -3.92 9.92
N LYS A 48 -9.35 -4.92 10.38
CA LYS A 48 -8.91 -6.32 10.55
C LYS A 48 -8.58 -7.02 9.22
N TYR A 49 -9.09 -6.50 8.11
CA TYR A 49 -8.94 -7.09 6.77
C TYR A 49 -8.06 -6.24 5.83
N GLY A 50 -7.38 -5.21 6.34
CA GLY A 50 -6.42 -4.48 5.52
C GLY A 50 -5.20 -5.33 5.20
N MET A 51 -4.59 -5.11 4.03
CA MET A 51 -3.40 -5.86 3.58
C MET A 51 -2.23 -5.78 4.58
N LEU A 52 -2.15 -4.70 5.36
CA LEU A 52 -1.14 -4.50 6.43
C LEU A 52 -1.46 -5.27 7.73
N SER A 53 -2.69 -5.75 7.90
CA SER A 53 -3.16 -6.50 9.08
C SER A 53 -3.26 -8.00 8.84
N ILE A 54 -3.21 -8.45 7.58
CA ILE A 54 -3.37 -9.84 7.17
C ILE A 54 -1.99 -10.51 7.03
N HIS A 55 -1.87 -11.75 7.49
CA HIS A 55 -0.64 -12.55 7.39
C HIS A 55 -0.91 -13.90 6.71
N GLY A 56 0.15 -14.56 6.24
CA GLY A 56 0.09 -15.92 5.69
C GLY A 56 -0.54 -16.03 4.30
N ASP A 57 -1.24 -17.12 4.03
CA ASP A 57 -1.77 -17.44 2.69
C ASP A 57 -2.79 -16.42 2.18
N LEU A 58 -3.56 -15.81 3.08
CA LEU A 58 -4.51 -14.78 2.72
C LEU A 58 -3.78 -13.50 2.24
N HIS A 59 -2.67 -13.13 2.89
CA HIS A 59 -1.82 -12.03 2.44
C HIS A 59 -1.24 -12.34 1.06
N ARG A 60 -0.72 -13.56 0.86
CA ARG A 60 -0.16 -13.99 -0.43
C ARG A 60 -1.19 -13.96 -1.56
N LYS A 61 -2.42 -14.42 -1.32
CA LYS A 61 -3.50 -14.38 -2.32
C LYS A 61 -3.92 -12.95 -2.65
N LEU A 62 -4.12 -12.09 -1.63
CA LEU A 62 -4.48 -10.69 -1.84
C LEU A 62 -3.36 -9.92 -2.54
N HIS A 63 -2.10 -10.13 -2.14
CA HIS A 63 -0.94 -9.54 -2.80
C HIS A 63 -0.80 -10.02 -4.25
N GLY A 64 -1.08 -11.29 -4.54
CA GLY A 64 -1.09 -11.82 -5.91
C GLY A 64 -2.15 -11.17 -6.79
N VAL A 65 -3.37 -10.98 -6.26
CA VAL A 65 -4.44 -10.24 -6.95
C VAL A 65 -4.03 -8.78 -7.17
N ALA A 66 -3.42 -8.16 -6.17
CA ALA A 66 -2.91 -6.81 -6.28
C ALA A 66 -1.86 -6.65 -7.39
N VAL A 67 -0.86 -7.53 -7.40
CA VAL A 67 0.21 -7.52 -8.41
C VAL A 67 -0.34 -7.81 -9.81
N SER A 68 -1.35 -8.69 -9.95
CA SER A 68 -1.97 -8.98 -11.25
C SER A 68 -2.88 -7.87 -11.77
N LEU A 69 -3.38 -7.02 -10.89
CA LEU A 69 -4.07 -5.78 -11.25
C LEU A 69 -3.09 -4.69 -11.68
N LEU A 70 -1.89 -4.68 -11.08
CA LEU A 70 -0.77 -3.81 -11.42
C LEU A 70 0.13 -4.37 -12.52
N SER A 71 -0.29 -5.44 -13.20
CA SER A 71 0.51 -6.04 -14.26
C SER A 71 0.76 -5.01 -15.38
N MET A 72 1.96 -5.05 -15.95
CA MET A 72 2.44 -4.06 -16.92
C MET A 72 1.45 -3.78 -18.06
N ASP A 73 0.73 -4.79 -18.52
CA ASP A 73 -0.19 -4.66 -19.66
C ASP A 73 -1.41 -3.78 -19.32
N LYS A 74 -1.95 -3.93 -18.10
CA LYS A 74 -3.09 -3.11 -17.62
C LYS A 74 -2.65 -1.72 -17.21
N LEU A 75 -1.44 -1.61 -16.63
CA LEU A 75 -0.85 -0.34 -16.24
C LEU A 75 -0.56 0.55 -17.46
N LYS A 76 0.00 -0.03 -18.52
CA LYS A 76 0.46 0.71 -19.71
C LYS A 76 -0.69 1.19 -20.60
N ALA A 77 -1.75 0.40 -20.79
CA ALA A 77 -2.75 0.70 -21.80
C ALA A 77 -3.76 1.79 -21.38
N HIS A 78 -4.23 1.78 -20.14
CA HIS A 78 -5.31 2.67 -19.70
C HIS A 78 -4.87 3.60 -18.57
N PHE A 79 -4.18 3.07 -17.56
CA PHE A 79 -3.83 3.85 -16.36
C PHE A 79 -2.81 4.96 -16.68
N LEU A 80 -1.77 4.69 -17.47
CA LEU A 80 -0.78 5.72 -17.82
C LEU A 80 -1.38 6.86 -18.63
N ALA A 81 -2.28 6.57 -19.57
CA ALA A 81 -2.91 7.60 -20.40
C ALA A 81 -3.85 8.51 -19.58
N GLU A 82 -4.62 7.93 -18.65
CA GLU A 82 -5.48 8.68 -17.74
C GLU A 82 -4.67 9.56 -16.78
N VAL A 83 -3.59 9.02 -16.22
CA VAL A 83 -2.69 9.76 -15.33
C VAL A 83 -2.00 10.91 -16.07
N ASP A 84 -1.48 10.68 -17.28
CA ASP A 84 -0.82 11.71 -18.09
C ASP A 84 -1.80 12.85 -18.44
N SER A 85 -3.02 12.51 -18.90
CA SER A 85 -4.08 13.49 -19.19
C SER A 85 -4.45 14.32 -17.95
N MET A 86 -4.64 13.67 -16.80
CA MET A 86 -4.97 14.34 -15.54
C MET A 86 -3.85 15.28 -15.07
N ILE A 87 -2.59 14.83 -15.11
CA ILE A 87 -1.44 15.65 -14.71
C ILE A 87 -1.31 16.87 -15.63
N ARG A 88 -1.39 16.69 -16.95
CA ARG A 88 -1.34 17.80 -17.91
C ARG A 88 -2.45 18.82 -17.67
N SER A 89 -3.67 18.37 -17.43
CA SER A 89 -4.80 19.24 -17.12
C SER A 89 -4.57 20.08 -15.85
N ARG A 90 -4.03 19.46 -14.79
CA ARG A 90 -3.70 20.16 -13.53
C ARG A 90 -2.54 21.14 -13.69
N VAL A 91 -1.45 20.72 -14.32
CA VAL A 91 -0.28 21.58 -14.55
C VAL A 91 -0.65 22.80 -15.39
N ASN A 92 -1.50 22.64 -16.40
CA ASN A 92 -1.98 23.76 -17.21
C ASN A 92 -2.81 24.78 -16.40
N GLN A 93 -3.51 24.36 -15.34
CA GLN A 93 -4.25 25.26 -14.44
C GLN A 93 -3.34 26.04 -13.49
N TRP A 94 -2.11 25.59 -13.29
CA TRP A 94 -1.13 26.24 -12.41
C TRP A 94 -0.36 27.35 -13.12
N ILE A 95 -0.38 27.38 -14.45
CA ILE A 95 0.34 28.39 -15.24
C ILE A 95 -0.21 29.78 -14.89
N GLY A 96 0.68 30.64 -14.37
CA GLY A 96 0.34 32.03 -14.02
C GLY A 96 -0.28 32.21 -12.64
N ASN A 97 -0.38 31.14 -11.82
CA ASN A 97 -0.90 31.20 -10.45
C ASN A 97 0.19 30.79 -9.45
N ASP A 98 0.22 31.46 -8.29
CA ASP A 98 0.98 30.97 -7.14
C ASP A 98 0.25 29.78 -6.52
N ILE A 99 0.91 28.62 -6.47
CA ILE A 99 0.33 27.39 -5.96
C ILE A 99 1.12 26.84 -4.76
N LEU A 100 0.40 26.20 -3.84
CA LEU A 100 1.02 25.38 -2.81
C LEU A 100 1.16 23.93 -3.34
N LEU A 101 2.38 23.57 -3.72
CA LEU A 101 2.67 22.28 -4.36
C LEU A 101 2.20 21.07 -3.53
N GLN A 102 2.30 21.14 -2.20
CA GLN A 102 1.88 20.05 -1.31
C GLN A 102 0.38 19.72 -1.46
N ASP A 103 -0.47 20.75 -1.54
CA ASP A 103 -1.92 20.58 -1.66
C ASP A 103 -2.29 20.05 -3.04
N GLU A 104 -1.65 20.55 -4.08
CA GLU A 104 -1.86 20.09 -5.45
C GLU A 104 -1.40 18.62 -5.63
N CYS A 105 -0.25 18.24 -5.09
CA CYS A 105 0.19 16.85 -5.08
C CYS A 105 -0.79 15.93 -4.32
N ARG A 106 -1.31 16.38 -3.17
CA ARG A 106 -2.32 15.62 -2.42
C ARG A 106 -3.61 15.45 -3.23
N LYS A 107 -4.07 16.49 -3.93
CA LYS A 107 -5.24 16.41 -4.82
C LYS A 107 -4.98 15.41 -5.96
N VAL A 108 -3.84 15.48 -6.62
CA VAL A 108 -3.47 14.52 -7.68
C VAL A 108 -3.43 13.08 -7.16
N GLN A 109 -2.88 12.86 -5.96
CA GLN A 109 -2.84 11.52 -5.35
C GLN A 109 -4.24 10.97 -5.03
N LEU A 110 -5.19 11.82 -4.64
CA LEU A 110 -6.57 11.44 -4.35
C LEU A 110 -7.44 11.27 -5.60
N LEU A 111 -7.20 12.08 -6.64
CA LEU A 111 -7.93 12.04 -7.90
C LEU A 111 -7.39 11.01 -8.90
N CYS A 112 -6.12 10.59 -8.75
CA CYS A 112 -5.58 9.50 -9.53
C CYS A 112 -6.51 8.31 -9.40
N PRO A 113 -7.00 7.70 -10.51
CA PRO A 113 -7.85 6.53 -10.45
C PRO A 113 -7.05 5.43 -9.77
N SER A 114 -7.21 5.28 -8.46
CA SER A 114 -6.37 4.36 -7.70
C SER A 114 -6.54 2.99 -8.33
N PRO A 115 -5.46 2.27 -8.66
CA PRO A 115 -5.58 0.83 -8.85
C PRO A 115 -6.35 0.30 -7.63
N PRO A 116 -7.30 -0.64 -7.79
CA PRO A 116 -8.26 -1.04 -6.75
C PRO A 116 -7.65 -1.63 -5.44
N LEU A 117 -6.36 -1.42 -5.20
CA LEU A 117 -5.63 -1.68 -3.96
C LEU A 117 -5.82 -0.64 -2.85
N PHE A 118 -5.95 0.66 -3.16
CA PHE A 118 -5.67 1.69 -2.13
C PHE A 118 -6.86 2.02 -1.22
N PHE A 119 -8.07 1.67 -1.64
CA PHE A 119 -9.26 1.70 -0.80
C PHE A 119 -9.81 0.28 -0.79
N GLY A 120 -9.68 -0.42 0.35
CA GLY A 120 -9.95 -1.86 0.45
C GLY A 120 -11.21 -2.29 -0.29
N LEU A 121 -11.03 -3.21 -1.25
CA LEU A 121 -12.05 -3.95 -2.01
C LEU A 121 -13.22 -3.12 -2.58
N PRO A 122 -13.34 -2.96 -3.91
CA PRO A 122 -14.47 -2.25 -4.51
C PRO A 122 -15.74 -3.12 -4.54
N ASP A 123 -16.86 -2.51 -4.15
CA ASP A 123 -18.26 -2.82 -4.42
C ASP A 123 -18.78 -4.26 -4.24
N ARG A 124 -19.89 -4.37 -3.48
CA ARG A 124 -20.62 -5.62 -3.17
C ARG A 124 -20.92 -6.52 -4.37
N LEU A 125 -20.94 -5.98 -5.60
CA LEU A 125 -21.21 -6.73 -6.83
C LEU A 125 -19.99 -7.57 -7.30
N ARG A 126 -18.75 -7.15 -7.02
CA ARG A 126 -17.54 -7.94 -7.36
C ARG A 126 -17.15 -8.96 -6.28
N GLN A 127 -17.60 -8.79 -5.04
CA GLN A 127 -17.43 -9.77 -3.97
C GLN A 127 -18.02 -11.14 -4.31
N ARG A 128 -19.19 -11.19 -4.96
CA ARG A 128 -19.81 -12.47 -5.37
C ARG A 128 -18.99 -13.21 -6.42
N HIS A 129 -18.30 -12.50 -7.32
CA HIS A 129 -17.44 -13.10 -8.32
C HIS A 129 -16.09 -13.55 -7.74
N LEU A 130 -15.50 -12.75 -6.85
CA LEU A 130 -14.25 -13.12 -6.17
C LEU A 130 -14.44 -14.28 -5.18
N PHE A 131 -15.55 -14.33 -4.43
CA PHE A 131 -15.85 -15.49 -3.57
C PHE A 131 -16.13 -16.76 -4.39
N LYS A 132 -16.77 -16.65 -5.56
CA LYS A 132 -16.94 -17.79 -6.47
C LYS A 132 -15.61 -18.29 -7.05
N MET A 133 -14.68 -17.40 -7.38
CA MET A 133 -13.34 -17.78 -7.87
C MET A 133 -12.41 -18.35 -6.79
N LEU A 134 -12.63 -18.04 -5.51
CA LEU A 134 -11.81 -18.56 -4.41
C LEU A 134 -12.36 -19.86 -3.80
N ALA A 135 -13.58 -20.27 -4.17
CA ALA A 135 -14.28 -21.47 -3.68
C ALA A 135 -14.34 -22.61 -4.71
N SER A 136 -13.67 -22.48 -5.86
CA SER A 136 -13.35 -23.59 -6.79
C SER A 136 -11.89 -23.97 -6.67
#